data_AF-A0A965LI04-F1
#
_entry.id   AF-A0A965LI04-F1
#
_cell.length_a   1.000
_cell.length_b   1.000
_cell.length_c   1.000
_cell.angle_alpha   90.00
_cell.angle_beta   90.00
_cell.angle_gamma   90.00
#
_symmetry.space_group_name_H-M   'P 1'
#
loop_
_entity.id
_entity.type
_entity.pdbx_description
1 polymer ?
#
loop_
_entity_poly.entity_id
_entity_poly.type
_entity_poly.pdbx_seq_one_letter_code
_entity_poly.pdbx_strand_id
1 'polypeptide(L)'
;MSESSHSPHPKRHPYPSGLWLAAGFLGLASLALLLRPLGISTATLTQSAAKVRLEKLSKLRTEQDAASSTYGWVDKSKGVAHIPIAQAMELIVPQLRSNPPHPAYPITTIQPSAISAAGSPLYPELPPVDPAVVSAALKADGGAASATPPSTSPTKK
;
A
#
# COMPACT_ATOMS: atom_id res chain seq x y z
N MET A 1 13.51 -69.92 35.59
CA MET A 1 13.28 -68.49 35.89
C MET A 1 12.32 -68.00 34.80
N SER A 2 11.03 -67.94 35.11
CA SER A 2 9.98 -67.68 34.14
C SER A 2 9.82 -66.18 33.90
N GLU A 3 9.90 -65.77 32.64
CA GLU A 3 9.59 -64.41 32.20
C GLU A 3 8.08 -64.15 32.34
N SER A 4 7.73 -63.09 33.07
CA SER A 4 6.36 -62.61 33.20
C SER A 4 6.04 -61.66 32.05
N SER A 5 5.53 -62.22 30.94
CA SER A 5 4.94 -61.45 29.84
C SER A 5 3.63 -60.81 30.27
N HIS A 6 3.66 -59.50 30.54
CA HIS A 6 2.48 -58.69 30.81
C HIS A 6 1.84 -58.27 29.47
N SER A 7 0.82 -59.01 29.01
CA SER A 7 0.03 -58.61 27.84
C SER A 7 -0.87 -57.42 28.19
N PRO A 8 -0.80 -56.28 27.49
CA PRO A 8 -1.70 -55.16 27.73
C PRO A 8 -3.12 -55.53 27.26
N HIS A 9 -4.07 -55.56 28.20
CA HIS A 9 -5.49 -55.70 27.90
C HIS A 9 -5.97 -54.57 26.98
N PRO A 10 -6.48 -54.85 25.76
CA PRO A 10 -7.11 -53.84 24.94
C PRO A 10 -8.47 -53.48 25.57
N LYS A 11 -8.54 -52.34 26.26
CA LYS A 11 -9.81 -51.76 26.70
C LYS A 11 -10.62 -51.38 25.46
N ARG A 12 -11.49 -52.26 24.98
CA ARG A 12 -12.52 -51.93 23.98
C ARG A 12 -13.54 -51.00 24.65
N HIS A 13 -13.55 -49.75 24.20
CA HIS A 13 -14.55 -48.78 24.62
C HIS A 13 -15.89 -49.17 23.97
N PRO A 14 -17.03 -49.09 24.69
CA PRO A 14 -18.34 -49.58 24.21
C PRO A 14 -18.98 -48.71 23.12
N TYR A 15 -18.28 -47.67 22.64
CA TYR A 15 -18.78 -46.74 21.64
C TYR A 15 -17.89 -46.75 20.39
N PRO A 16 -18.47 -46.63 19.19
CA PRO A 16 -17.68 -46.49 17.96
C PRO A 16 -16.79 -45.26 18.08
N SER A 17 -15.52 -45.38 17.70
CA SER A 17 -14.52 -44.30 17.75
C SER A 17 -14.98 -43.01 17.06
N GLY A 18 -15.86 -43.13 16.06
CA GLY A 18 -16.50 -41.99 15.39
C GLY A 18 -17.37 -41.11 16.30
N LEU A 19 -17.99 -41.65 17.36
CA LEU A 19 -18.83 -40.86 18.27
C LEU A 19 -18.00 -39.93 19.16
N TRP A 20 -16.80 -40.36 19.56
CA TRP A 20 -15.85 -39.52 20.29
C TRP A 20 -15.27 -38.41 19.43
N LEU A 21 -14.99 -38.70 18.16
CA LEU A 21 -14.56 -37.69 17.18
C LEU A 21 -15.67 -36.65 16.95
N ALA A 22 -16.92 -37.09 16.80
CA ALA A 22 -18.07 -36.20 16.66
C ALA A 22 -18.30 -35.33 17.91
N ALA A 23 -18.19 -35.91 19.11
CA ALA A 23 -18.30 -35.17 20.36
C ALA A 23 -17.16 -34.14 20.54
N GLY A 24 -15.93 -34.51 20.17
CA GLY A 24 -14.79 -33.59 20.18
C GLY A 24 -14.96 -32.44 19.18
N PHE A 25 -15.42 -32.73 17.96
CA PHE A 25 -15.66 -31.71 16.94
C PHE A 25 -16.83 -30.79 17.31
N LEU A 26 -17.91 -31.34 17.87
CA LEU A 26 -19.06 -30.58 18.33
C LEU A 26 -18.71 -29.68 19.53
N GLY A 27 -17.85 -30.16 20.43
CA GLY A 27 -17.29 -29.35 21.50
C GLY A 27 -16.42 -28.19 20.98
N LEU A 28 -15.54 -28.47 20.00
CA LEU A 28 -14.69 -27.43 19.39
C LEU A 28 -15.51 -26.39 18.60
N ALA A 29 -16.53 -26.85 17.86
CA ALA A 29 -17.45 -25.98 17.13
C ALA A 29 -18.32 -25.14 18.06
N SER A 30 -18.81 -25.72 19.16
CA SER A 30 -19.57 -25.00 20.19
C SER A 30 -18.71 -23.97 20.90
N LEU A 31 -17.45 -24.30 21.21
CA LEU A 31 -16.49 -23.36 21.79
C LEU A 31 -16.19 -22.22 20.81
N ALA A 32 -15.94 -22.51 19.54
CA ALA A 32 -15.77 -21.47 18.51
C ALA A 32 -17.02 -20.58 18.35
N LEU A 33 -18.22 -21.14 18.48
CA LEU A 33 -19.49 -20.40 18.42
C LEU A 33 -19.70 -19.53 19.68
N LEU A 34 -19.30 -20.01 20.86
CA LEU A 34 -19.36 -19.24 22.12
C LEU A 34 -18.29 -18.14 22.19
N LEU A 35 -17.14 -18.33 21.53
CA LEU A 35 -16.08 -17.31 21.42
C LEU A 35 -16.39 -16.25 20.36
N ARG A 36 -17.38 -16.49 19.48
CA ARG A 36 -17.80 -15.57 18.41
C ARG A 36 -18.32 -14.21 18.92
N PRO A 37 -19.12 -14.10 20.00
CA PRO A 37 -19.47 -12.80 20.60
C PRO A 37 -18.31 -12.10 21.32
N LEU A 38 -17.15 -12.74 21.54
CA LEU A 38 -15.99 -12.14 22.21
C LEU A 38 -15.07 -11.34 21.26
N GLY A 39 -15.48 -11.08 20.02
CA GLY A 39 -14.86 -10.07 19.15
C GLY A 39 -13.48 -10.41 18.57
N ILE A 40 -13.02 -11.65 18.72
CA ILE A 40 -11.79 -12.17 18.10
C ILE A 40 -12.06 -12.46 16.62
N SER A 41 -12.31 -11.41 15.85
CA SER A 41 -12.47 -11.47 14.40
C SER A 41 -11.22 -10.88 13.73
N THR A 42 -10.75 -11.47 12.64
CA THR A 42 -9.62 -10.92 11.86
C THR A 42 -9.86 -9.48 11.41
N ALA A 43 -11.13 -9.08 11.24
CA ALA A 43 -11.55 -7.72 10.93
C ALA A 43 -11.25 -6.70 12.04
N THR A 44 -11.28 -7.09 13.32
CA THR A 44 -10.97 -6.17 14.43
C THR A 44 -9.46 -5.95 14.56
N LEU A 45 -8.64 -6.97 14.24
CA LEU A 45 -7.19 -6.84 14.17
C LEU A 45 -6.76 -5.89 13.05
N THR A 46 -7.34 -6.01 11.86
CA THR A 46 -7.04 -5.10 10.75
C THR A 46 -7.53 -3.68 11.03
N GLN A 47 -8.70 -3.52 11.66
CA GLN A 47 -9.22 -2.23 12.06
C GLN A 47 -8.36 -1.55 13.14
N SER A 48 -7.85 -2.29 14.13
CA SER A 48 -6.94 -1.75 15.15
C SER A 48 -5.61 -1.29 14.53
N ALA A 49 -5.04 -2.09 13.62
CA ALA A 49 -3.83 -1.74 12.90
C ALA A 49 -4.05 -0.53 11.97
N ALA A 50 -5.24 -0.40 11.36
CA ALA A 50 -5.61 0.76 10.57
C ALA A 50 -5.71 2.04 11.42
N LYS A 51 -6.31 1.96 12.62
CA LYS A 51 -6.38 3.08 13.57
C LYS A 51 -4.99 3.56 14.00
N VAL A 52 -4.11 2.64 14.38
CA VAL A 52 -2.72 2.98 14.75
C VAL A 52 -1.97 3.66 13.60
N ARG A 53 -2.18 3.22 12.36
CA ARG A 53 -1.57 3.89 11.19
C ARG A 53 -2.11 5.32 11.02
N LEU A 54 -3.42 5.50 11.17
CA LEU A 54 -4.04 6.82 11.05
C LEU A 54 -3.54 7.80 12.12
N GLU A 55 -3.42 7.35 13.37
CA GLU A 55 -2.87 8.14 14.47
C GLU A 55 -1.40 8.51 14.25
N LYS A 56 -0.60 7.58 13.72
CA LYS A 56 0.80 7.88 13.35
C LYS A 56 0.87 8.92 12.24
N LEU A 57 0.03 8.79 11.22
CA LEU A 57 -0.02 9.75 10.11
C LEU A 57 -0.47 11.12 10.57
N SER A 58 -1.49 11.22 11.42
CA SER A 58 -1.94 12.52 11.95
C SER A 58 -0.85 13.18 12.78
N LYS A 59 -0.17 12.41 13.66
CA LYS A 59 0.96 12.92 14.45
C LYS A 59 2.10 13.42 13.56
N LEU A 60 2.54 12.61 12.60
CA LEU A 60 3.58 13.01 11.64
C LEU A 60 3.19 14.30 10.90
N ARG A 61 1.93 14.43 10.50
CA ARG A 61 1.46 15.62 9.80
C ARG A 61 1.48 16.84 10.70
N THR A 62 1.03 16.72 11.96
CA THR A 62 1.09 17.83 12.92
C THR A 62 2.53 18.25 13.24
N GLU A 63 3.46 17.30 13.33
CA GLU A 63 4.89 17.59 13.54
C GLU A 63 5.51 18.30 12.32
N GLN A 64 5.14 17.90 11.10
CA GLN A 64 5.58 18.55 9.86
C GLN A 64 5.01 19.96 9.72
N ASP A 65 3.73 20.15 10.05
CA ASP A 65 3.08 21.46 10.02
C ASP A 65 3.69 22.39 11.08
N ALA A 66 4.03 21.88 12.27
CA ALA A 66 4.72 22.65 13.31
C ALA A 66 6.15 23.03 12.90
N ALA A 67 6.90 22.10 12.31
CA ALA A 67 8.26 22.35 11.84
C ALA A 67 8.31 23.36 10.67
N SER A 68 7.33 23.33 9.77
CA SER A 68 7.28 24.24 8.61
C SER A 68 6.75 25.65 8.94
N SER A 69 6.10 25.81 10.10
CA SER A 69 5.55 27.09 10.57
C SER A 69 6.43 27.82 11.59
N THR A 70 7.48 27.17 12.10
CA THR A 70 8.36 27.71 13.12
C THR A 70 9.77 27.95 12.56
N TYR A 71 10.56 28.76 13.26
CA TYR A 71 11.99 28.91 12.98
C TYR A 71 12.79 27.79 13.64
N GLY A 72 13.88 27.38 13.00
CA GLY A 72 14.80 26.45 13.63
C GLY A 72 16.06 26.18 12.81
N TRP A 73 16.92 25.32 13.35
CA TRP A 73 18.15 24.91 12.69
C TRP A 73 17.92 23.65 11.86
N VAL A 74 18.42 23.62 10.63
CA VAL A 74 18.48 22.41 9.80
C VAL A 74 19.81 21.71 10.05
N ASP A 75 20.91 22.46 10.01
CA ASP A 75 22.26 21.98 10.34
C ASP A 75 23.02 23.10 11.05
N LYS A 76 23.09 22.99 12.38
CA LYS A 76 23.76 23.99 13.22
C LYS A 76 25.28 24.01 13.00
N SER A 77 25.88 22.88 12.61
CA SER A 77 27.32 22.80 12.36
C SER A 77 27.73 23.56 11.10
N LYS A 78 26.84 23.61 10.11
CA LYS A 78 27.02 24.34 8.85
C LYS A 78 26.36 25.73 8.86
N GLY A 79 25.75 26.13 9.97
CA GLY A 79 25.03 27.40 10.08
C GLY A 79 23.78 27.50 9.20
N VAL A 80 23.15 26.38 8.84
CA VAL A 80 21.94 26.36 8.01
C VAL A 80 20.70 26.34 8.89
N ALA A 81 19.89 27.39 8.80
CA ALA A 81 18.60 27.53 9.48
C ALA A 81 17.44 27.45 8.48
N HIS A 82 16.28 26.97 8.93
CA HIS A 82 15.03 27.10 8.19
C HIS A 82 14.19 28.25 8.74
N ILE A 83 13.44 28.85 7.83
CA ILE A 83 12.50 29.94 8.07
C ILE A 83 11.09 29.38 7.81
N PRO A 84 10.04 29.82 8.53
CA PRO A 84 8.66 29.44 8.23
C PRO A 84 8.31 29.66 6.76
N ILE A 85 7.58 28.71 6.16
CA ILE A 85 7.27 28.75 4.72
C ILE A 85 6.54 30.04 4.34
N ALA A 86 5.63 30.53 5.18
CA ALA A 86 4.90 31.78 4.92
C ALA A 86 5.85 32.98 4.76
N GLN A 87 6.87 33.07 5.60
CA GLN A 87 7.89 34.13 5.57
C GLN A 87 8.87 33.92 4.41
N ALA A 88 9.26 32.67 4.13
CA ALA A 88 10.07 32.35 2.96
C ALA A 88 9.37 32.77 1.66
N MET A 89 8.06 32.54 1.54
CA MET A 89 7.27 32.96 0.38
C MET A 89 7.21 34.49 0.23
N GLU A 90 7.09 35.23 1.32
CA GLU A 90 7.10 36.70 1.31
C GLU A 90 8.42 37.25 0.75
N LEU A 91 9.54 36.59 1.05
CA LEU A 91 10.87 37.00 0.58
C LEU A 91 11.15 36.55 -0.86
N ILE A 92 10.77 35.32 -1.21
CA ILE A 92 11.15 34.67 -2.47
C ILE A 92 10.23 35.10 -3.62
N VAL A 93 8.92 35.29 -3.39
CA VAL A 93 7.99 35.65 -4.46
C VAL A 93 8.36 36.97 -5.17
N PRO A 94 8.73 38.06 -4.46
CA PRO A 94 9.21 39.28 -5.11
C PRO A 94 10.48 39.07 -5.94
N GLN A 95 11.42 38.25 -5.43
CA GLN A 95 12.67 37.94 -6.14
C GLN A 95 12.43 37.12 -7.42
N LEU A 96 11.49 36.17 -7.37
CA LEU A 96 11.09 35.41 -8.56
C LEU A 96 10.35 36.29 -9.57
N ARG A 97 9.55 37.27 -9.12
CA ARG A 97 8.88 38.21 -10.02
C ARG A 97 9.85 39.15 -10.73
N SER A 98 10.95 39.51 -10.09
CA SER A 98 11.98 40.36 -10.69
C SER A 98 12.94 39.60 -11.62
N ASN A 99 13.05 38.28 -11.48
CA ASN A 99 13.92 37.46 -12.31
C ASN A 99 13.11 36.77 -13.44
N PRO A 100 13.26 37.20 -14.72
CA PRO A 100 12.53 36.60 -15.82
C PRO A 100 12.93 35.13 -16.02
N PRO A 101 11.99 34.27 -16.44
CA PRO A 101 12.30 32.86 -16.69
C PRO A 101 13.35 32.72 -17.80
N HIS A 102 14.45 32.03 -17.50
CA HIS A 102 15.45 31.67 -18.50
C HIS A 102 14.99 30.40 -19.24
N PRO A 103 15.27 30.26 -20.56
CA PRO A 103 14.98 29.02 -21.27
C PRO A 103 15.61 27.83 -20.56
N ALA A 104 14.79 26.84 -20.20
CA ALA A 104 15.31 25.51 -19.91
C ALA A 104 16.02 25.03 -21.18
N TYR A 105 17.23 24.48 -21.01
CA TYR A 105 18.18 24.01 -22.03
C TYR A 105 17.58 23.66 -23.41
N PRO A 106 18.33 23.88 -24.50
CA PRO A 106 17.84 23.60 -25.85
C PRO A 106 17.30 22.17 -25.92
N ILE A 107 16.02 22.05 -26.24
CA ILE A 107 15.41 20.76 -26.57
C ILE A 107 16.09 20.31 -27.86
N THR A 108 17.08 19.43 -27.71
CA THR A 108 17.72 18.82 -28.87
C THR A 108 16.68 17.92 -29.48
N THR A 109 16.12 18.33 -30.61
CA THR A 109 15.25 17.45 -31.40
C THR A 109 16.04 16.20 -31.71
N ILE A 110 15.63 15.08 -31.13
CA ILE A 110 16.23 13.79 -31.46
C ILE A 110 15.82 13.54 -32.91
N GLN A 111 16.77 13.50 -33.84
CA GLN A 111 16.47 13.19 -35.22
C GLN A 111 15.72 11.84 -35.24
N PRO A 112 14.56 11.73 -35.89
CA PRO A 112 13.79 10.48 -35.91
C PRO A 112 14.61 9.28 -36.41
N SER A 113 15.59 9.54 -37.27
CA SER A 113 16.57 8.54 -37.72
C SER A 113 17.59 8.13 -36.66
N ALA A 114 17.90 8.98 -35.67
CA ALA A 114 18.74 8.61 -34.52
C ALA A 114 17.99 7.71 -33.53
N ILE A 115 16.67 7.85 -33.41
CA ILE A 115 15.81 6.94 -32.63
C ILE A 115 15.76 5.56 -33.29
N SER A 116 15.73 5.52 -34.63
CA SER A 116 15.75 4.28 -35.41
C SER A 116 17.14 3.62 -35.47
N ALA A 117 18.21 4.42 -35.54
CA ALA A 117 19.59 3.92 -35.59
C ALA A 117 20.14 3.46 -34.23
N ALA A 118 19.58 3.93 -33.11
CA ALA A 118 20.07 3.58 -31.78
C ALA A 118 19.70 2.16 -31.33
N GLY A 119 18.73 1.48 -31.98
CA GLY A 119 18.40 0.04 -31.79
C GLY A 119 18.09 -0.43 -30.36
N SER A 120 18.20 0.44 -29.36
CA SER A 120 18.05 0.16 -27.95
C SER A 120 16.95 1.04 -27.39
N PRO A 121 15.94 0.46 -26.70
CA PRO A 121 14.93 1.27 -26.04
C PRO A 121 15.59 2.10 -24.94
N LEU A 122 15.32 3.41 -24.93
CA LEU A 122 15.69 4.34 -23.85
C LEU A 122 14.90 4.10 -22.55
N TYR A 123 14.14 3.00 -22.49
CA TYR A 123 13.33 2.59 -21.35
C TYR A 123 13.62 1.13 -21.04
N PRO A 124 13.62 0.73 -19.75
CA PRO A 124 13.51 -0.69 -19.39
C PRO A 124 12.27 -1.25 -20.09
N GLU A 125 12.47 -2.31 -20.87
CA GLU A 125 11.37 -3.00 -21.55
C GLU A 125 10.42 -3.55 -20.48
N LEU A 126 9.27 -2.89 -20.33
CA LEU A 126 8.21 -3.40 -19.49
C LEU A 126 7.75 -4.72 -20.12
N PRO A 127 7.64 -5.81 -19.33
CA PRO A 127 7.19 -7.08 -19.87
C PRO A 127 5.83 -6.87 -20.57
N PRO A 128 5.58 -7.60 -21.68
CA PRO A 128 4.32 -7.47 -22.41
C PRO A 128 3.15 -7.65 -21.44
N VAL A 129 2.36 -6.60 -21.32
CA VAL A 129 1.17 -6.60 -20.48
C VAL A 129 0.16 -7.51 -21.17
N ASP A 130 0.04 -8.74 -20.66
CA ASP A 130 -0.94 -9.70 -21.16
C ASP A 130 -2.36 -9.14 -20.90
N PRO A 131 -3.17 -8.92 -21.95
CA PRO A 131 -4.49 -8.31 -21.84
C PRO A 131 -5.45 -9.14 -20.97
N ALA A 132 -5.20 -10.44 -20.79
CA ALA A 132 -5.96 -11.29 -19.88
C ALA A 132 -5.75 -10.88 -18.41
N VAL A 133 -4.53 -10.45 -18.06
CA VAL A 133 -4.16 -10.06 -16.68
C VAL A 133 -4.77 -8.71 -16.33
N VAL A 134 -4.82 -7.78 -17.30
CA VAL A 134 -5.50 -6.48 -17.15
C VAL A 134 -7.02 -6.67 -17.00
N SER A 135 -7.60 -7.57 -17.79
CA SER A 135 -9.02 -7.89 -17.72
C SER A 135 -9.39 -8.58 -16.39
N ALA A 136 -8.50 -9.43 -15.88
CA ALA A 136 -8.64 -10.06 -14.56
C ALA A 136 -8.52 -9.04 -13.42
N ALA A 137 -7.58 -8.08 -13.51
CA ALA A 137 -7.41 -7.01 -12.53
C ALA A 137 -8.63 -6.07 -12.49
N LEU A 138 -9.15 -5.64 -13.65
CA LEU A 138 -10.37 -4.83 -13.73
C LEU A 138 -11.59 -5.53 -13.12
N LYS A 139 -11.63 -6.86 -13.19
CA LYS A 139 -12.72 -7.68 -12.64
C LYS A 139 -12.56 -7.94 -11.14
N ALA A 140 -11.32 -7.99 -10.64
CA ALA A 140 -11.01 -8.09 -9.23
C ALA A 140 -11.26 -6.78 -8.47
N ASP A 141 -11.02 -5.62 -9.11
CA ASP A 141 -11.24 -4.29 -8.54
C ASP A 141 -12.70 -3.80 -8.62
N GLY A 142 -13.64 -4.65 -9.08
CA GLY A 142 -15.07 -4.32 -9.08
C GLY A 142 -15.45 -3.22 -10.09
N GLY A 143 -14.84 -3.23 -11.28
CA GLY A 143 -14.90 -2.16 -12.27
C GLY A 143 -16.30 -1.63 -12.60
N ALA A 144 -16.57 -0.38 -12.20
CA ALA A 144 -17.62 0.46 -12.75
C ALA A 144 -17.14 1.02 -14.10
N ALA A 145 -17.87 0.71 -15.18
CA ALA A 145 -17.63 1.26 -16.49
C ALA A 145 -17.82 2.79 -16.48
N SER A 146 -16.72 3.55 -16.55
CA SER A 146 -16.80 4.99 -16.79
C SER A 146 -16.86 5.21 -18.30
N ALA A 147 -18.03 5.65 -18.75
CA ALA A 147 -18.34 5.98 -20.13
C ALA A 147 -17.47 7.13 -20.66
N THR A 148 -16.99 6.96 -21.90
CA THR A 148 -16.28 7.94 -22.72
C THR A 148 -17.10 9.22 -22.94
N PRO A 149 -16.58 10.44 -22.68
CA PRO A 149 -17.16 11.66 -23.24
C PRO A 149 -16.70 11.82 -24.71
N PRO A 150 -17.57 12.23 -25.65
CA PRO A 150 -17.19 12.41 -27.04
C PRO A 150 -16.27 13.62 -27.22
N SER A 151 -15.14 13.39 -27.90
CA SER A 151 -14.20 14.42 -28.37
C SER A 151 -14.86 15.29 -29.44
N THR A 152 -15.15 16.55 -29.12
CA THR A 152 -15.41 17.61 -30.10
C THR A 152 -14.08 18.11 -30.69
N SER A 153 -13.87 17.85 -31.97
CA SER A 153 -12.77 18.41 -32.78
C SER A 153 -13.02 19.89 -33.08
N PRO A 154 -12.01 20.79 -32.99
CA PRO A 154 -12.17 22.19 -33.38
C PRO A 154 -11.96 22.36 -34.89
N THR A 155 -13.00 22.79 -35.59
CA THR A 155 -12.95 23.19 -37.00
C THR A 155 -12.29 24.57 -37.12
N LYS A 156 -11.16 24.64 -37.84
CA LYS A 156 -10.45 25.89 -38.15
C LYS A 156 -11.01 26.48 -39.46
N LYS A 157 -11.08 27.81 -39.49
CA LYS A 157 -11.57 28.72 -40.54
C LYS A 157 -11.26 28.32 -41.98
#